data_AF-A0A4Q3ULQ3-F1
#
_entry.id   AF-A0A4Q3ULQ3-F1
#
_cell.length_a   1.000
_cell.length_b   1.000
_cell.length_c   1.000
_cell.angle_alpha   90.00
_cell.angle_beta   90.00
_cell.angle_gamma   90.00
#
_symmetry.space_group_name_H-M   'P 1'
#
loop_
_entity.id
_entity.type
_entity.pdbx_description
1 polymer ?
#
loop_
_entity_poly.entity_id
_entity_poly.type
_entity_poly.pdbx_seq_one_letter_code
_entity_poly.pdbx_strand_id
1 'polypeptide(L)' 'VLGGMGDAVAQVASRNFPVPIEYVGTNDTFGESGTPDQLLEKYGLTPAHIVAAAEKAMERKKK' A
#
# COMPACT_ATOMS: atom_id res chain seq x y z
N VAL A 1 -2.70 -4.86 -5.05
CA VAL A 1 -1.37 -4.64 -5.67
C VAL A 1 -0.66 -5.97 -5.79
N LEU A 2 -0.23 -6.35 -7.00
CA LEU A 2 0.42 -7.65 -7.26
C LEU A 2 1.68 -7.43 -8.11
N GLY A 3 2.77 -8.11 -7.79
CA GLY A 3 4.00 -8.16 -8.59
C GLY A 3 4.85 -6.89 -8.59
N GLY A 4 4.55 -5.92 -7.73
CA GLY A 4 5.22 -4.60 -7.68
C GLY A 4 6.27 -4.45 -6.57
N MET A 5 6.59 -3.19 -6.26
CA MET A 5 7.55 -2.83 -5.20
C MET A 5 7.18 -3.44 -3.84
N GLY A 6 5.90 -3.43 -3.47
CA GLY A 6 5.43 -4.00 -2.19
C GLY A 6 5.79 -5.48 -2.05
N ASP A 7 5.66 -6.27 -3.13
CA ASP A 7 6.00 -7.69 -3.12
C ASP A 7 7.51 -7.93 -3.07
N ALA A 8 8.31 -7.07 -3.73
CA ALA A 8 9.76 -7.15 -3.63
C ALA A 8 10.22 -6.94 -2.17
N VAL A 9 9.65 -5.94 -1.49
CA VAL A 9 9.93 -5.66 -0.07
C VAL A 9 9.43 -6.79 0.83
N ALA A 10 8.19 -7.26 0.63
CA ALA A 10 7.59 -8.31 1.44
C ALA A 10 8.34 -9.65 1.32
N GLN A 11 8.86 -9.99 0.13
CA GLN A 11 9.69 -11.18 -0.06
C GLN A 11 11.00 -11.10 0.74
N VAL A 12 11.67 -9.93 0.73
CA VAL A 12 12.90 -9.75 1.52
C VAL A 12 12.60 -9.77 3.01
N ALA A 13 11.57 -9.04 3.46
CA ALA A 13 11.19 -8.96 4.86
C ALA A 13 10.77 -10.32 5.42
N SER A 14 9.89 -11.06 4.73
CA SER A 14 9.44 -12.39 5.17
C SER A 14 10.56 -13.40 5.35
N ARG A 15 11.64 -13.30 4.56
CA ARG A 15 12.79 -14.23 4.64
C ARG A 15 13.81 -13.85 5.71
N ASN A 16 14.01 -12.55 5.95
CA ASN A 16 15.12 -12.07 6.79
C ASN A 16 14.66 -11.52 8.14
N PHE A 17 13.54 -10.79 8.16
CA PHE A 17 13.02 -10.15 9.35
C PHE A 17 11.51 -9.86 9.20
N PRO A 18 10.63 -10.81 9.58
CA PRO A 18 9.19 -10.65 9.43
C PRO A 18 8.68 -9.44 10.20
N VAL A 19 8.05 -8.50 9.48
CA VAL A 19 7.45 -7.29 10.05
C VAL A 19 6.07 -7.04 9.46
N PRO A 20 5.17 -6.34 10.15
CA PRO A 20 3.92 -5.89 9.57
C PRO A 20 4.15 -4.99 8.35
N ILE A 21 3.43 -5.29 7.26
CA ILE A 21 3.46 -4.54 6.00
C ILE A 21 2.02 -4.24 5.61
N GLU A 22 1.77 -3.01 5.17
CA GLU A 22 0.53 -2.58 4.53
C GLU A 22 0.86 -2.11 3.11
N TYR A 23 0.03 -2.49 2.15
CA TYR A 23 0.22 -2.19 0.74
C TYR A 23 -0.60 -0.97 0.35
N VAL A 24 0.04 0.02 -0.28
CA VAL A 24 -0.63 1.17 -0.90
C VAL A 24 -0.37 1.12 -2.40
N GLY A 25 -1.42 1.06 -3.20
CA GLY A 25 -1.35 0.95 -4.64
C GLY A 25 -2.70 0.52 -5.22
N THR A 26 -2.77 0.40 -6.55
CA THR A 26 -4.00 -0.02 -7.22
C THR A 26 -4.35 -1.49 -6.91
N ASN A 27 -5.61 -1.75 -6.65
CA ASN A 27 -6.11 -3.07 -6.22
C ASN A 27 -6.52 -3.95 -7.39
N ASP A 28 -5.57 -4.19 -8.31
CA ASP A 28 -5.77 -5.05 -9.49
C ASP A 28 -7.00 -4.65 -10.33
N THR A 29 -7.07 -3.36 -10.63
CA THR A 29 -8.13 -2.75 -11.43
C THR A 29 -7.52 -2.00 -12.61
N PHE A 30 -8.25 -1.96 -13.73
CA PHE A 30 -7.87 -1.10 -14.85
C PHE A 30 -7.97 0.38 -14.47
N GLY A 31 -7.17 1.20 -15.17
CA GLY A 31 -7.26 2.65 -15.09
C GLY A 31 -8.54 3.15 -15.75
N GLU A 32 -9.04 4.26 -15.23
CA GLU A 32 -10.24 4.92 -15.73
C GLU A 32 -9.92 6.35 -16.20
N SER A 33 -10.82 6.93 -17.00
CA SER A 33 -10.70 8.32 -17.41
C SER A 33 -11.14 9.24 -16.27
N GLY A 34 -10.34 10.28 -15.99
CA GLY A 34 -10.62 11.24 -14.94
C GLY A 34 -9.45 12.20 -14.77
N THR A 35 -9.61 13.21 -13.92
CA THR A 35 -8.48 14.06 -13.54
C THR A 35 -7.54 13.30 -12.61
N PRO A 36 -6.22 13.59 -12.63
CA PRO A 36 -5.26 12.90 -11.76
C PRO A 36 -5.66 12.87 -10.29
N ASP A 37 -6.12 14.00 -9.74
CA ASP A 37 -6.49 14.11 -8.33
C ASP A 37 -7.69 13.23 -7.96
N GLN A 38 -8.71 13.19 -8.82
CA GLN A 38 -9.87 12.32 -8.63
C GLN A 38 -9.51 10.84 -8.68
N LEU A 39 -8.60 10.46 -9.59
CA LEU A 39 -8.12 9.09 -9.70
C LEU A 39 -7.27 8.70 -8.49
N LEU A 40 -6.38 9.58 -8.03
CA LEU A 40 -5.58 9.33 -6.82
C LEU A 40 -6.46 9.10 -5.60
N GLU A 41 -7.49 9.92 -5.40
CA GLU A 41 -8.43 9.75 -4.29
C GLU A 41 -9.22 8.43 -4.44
N LYS A 42 -9.77 8.15 -5.62
CA LYS A 42 -10.53 6.92 -5.90
C LYS A 42 -9.71 5.65 -5.66
N TYR A 43 -8.44 5.64 -6.05
CA TYR A 43 -7.56 4.49 -5.87
C TYR A 43 -6.84 4.46 -4.51
N GLY A 44 -7.14 5.40 -3.60
CA GLY A 44 -6.55 5.44 -2.26
C GLY A 44 -5.05 5.73 -2.28
N LEU A 45 -4.60 6.55 -3.22
CA LEU A 45 -3.19 6.92 -3.45
C LEU A 45 -2.86 8.32 -2.93
N THR A 46 -3.71 8.89 -2.07
CA THR A 46 -3.51 10.22 -1.49
C THR A 46 -2.74 10.16 -0.16
N PRO A 47 -2.16 11.28 0.30
CA PRO A 47 -1.39 11.31 1.54
C PRO A 47 -2.17 10.78 2.76
N ALA A 48 -3.48 11.05 2.83
CA ALA A 48 -4.34 10.56 3.91
C ALA A 48 -4.38 9.02 3.96
N HIS A 49 -4.48 8.36 2.80
CA HIS A 49 -4.47 6.90 2.69
C HIS A 49 -3.12 6.30 3.07
N ILE A 50 -2.02 6.98 2.71
CA ILE A 50 -0.66 6.57 3.09
C ILE A 50 -0.48 6.64 4.61
N VAL A 51 -0.93 7.73 5.25
CA VAL A 51 -0.86 7.91 6.70
C VAL A 51 -1.65 6.81 7.41
N ALA A 52 -2.89 6.56 6.98
CA ALA A 52 -3.74 5.51 7.56
C ALA A 52 -3.10 4.10 7.44
N ALA A 53 -2.49 3.79 6.29
CA ALA A 53 -1.77 2.53 6.10
C ALA A 53 -0.54 2.42 7.01
N ALA A 54 0.22 3.51 7.19
CA ALA A 54 1.37 3.54 8.08
C ALA A 54 0.97 3.35 9.55
N GLU A 55 -0.09 4.03 10.01
CA GLU A 55 -0.63 3.87 11.37
C GLU A 55 -1.06 2.43 11.64
N LYS A 56 -1.79 1.81 10.69
CA LYS A 56 -2.20 0.40 10.79
C LYS A 56 -1.01 -0.56 10.87
N ALA A 57 0.06 -0.33 10.11
CA ALA A 57 1.28 -1.12 10.21
C ALA A 57 1.94 -0.98 11.60
N MET A 58 1.96 0.24 12.14
CA MET A 58 2.53 0.53 13.45
C MET A 58 1.71 -0.06 14.61
N GLU A 59 0.38 -0.08 14.51
CA GLU A 59 -0.48 -0.75 15.49
C GLU A 59 -0.20 -2.25 15.56
N ARG A 60 -0.04 -2.90 14.40
CA ARG A 60 0.30 -4.34 14.32
C ARG A 60 1.67 -4.65 14.90
N LYS A 61 2.61 -3.70 14.88
CA LYS A 61 3.94 -3.86 15.48
C LYS A 61 3.91 -3.85 17.02
N LYS A 62 2.89 -3.26 17.64
CA LYS A 62 2.76 -3.16 19.11
C LYS A 62 2.14 -4.41 19.76
N LYS A 63 1.64 -5.36 18.97
CA LYS A 63 1.14 -6.66 19.43
C LYS A 63 2.27 -7.67 19.45
#